data_AF-A0A367Z3H4-F1
#
_entry.id   AF-A0A367Z3H4-F1
#
_cell.length_a   1.000
_cell.length_b   1.000
_cell.length_c   1.000
_cell.angle_alpha   90.00
_cell.angle_beta   90.00
_cell.angle_gamma   90.00
#
_symmetry.space_group_name_H-M   'P 1'
#
loop_
_entity.id
_entity.type
_entity.pdbx_description
1 polymer ?
#
loop_
_entity_poly.entity_id
_entity_poly.type
_entity_poly.pdbx_seq_one_letter_code
_entity_poly.pdbx_strand_id
1 'polypeptide(L)' 'MSEQNLPDPITEKRIEMLRQQLADLKKRLPAHSISPALMQQMDELEEALQNALARQEQADPKPPTGD' A
#
# COMPACT_ATOMS: atom_id res chain seq x y z
N MET A 1 -29.19 1.08 7.33
CA MET A 1 -28.43 0.18 6.45
C MET A 1 -27.32 1.03 5.89
N SER A 2 -26.08 0.70 6.23
CA SER A 2 -24.91 1.58 6.08
C SER A 2 -24.71 1.97 4.62
N GLU A 3 -24.80 3.27 4.36
CA GLU A 3 -24.49 3.85 3.07
C GLU A 3 -22.98 3.68 2.87
N GLN A 4 -22.66 2.89 1.86
CA GLN A 4 -21.33 2.46 1.46
C GLN A 4 -20.34 3.64 1.48
N ASN A 5 -19.37 3.60 2.40
CA ASN A 5 -18.15 4.38 2.26
C ASN A 5 -17.36 3.73 1.11
N LEU A 6 -17.67 4.14 -0.13
CA LEU A 6 -16.99 3.63 -1.31
C LEU A 6 -15.63 4.33 -1.36
N PRO A 7 -14.52 3.61 -1.20
CA PRO A 7 -13.22 4.24 -1.28
C PRO A 7 -13.06 4.84 -2.68
N ASP A 8 -12.30 5.93 -2.79
CA ASP A 8 -12.03 6.53 -4.09
C ASP A 8 -11.51 5.44 -5.06
N PRO A 9 -12.18 5.18 -6.19
CA PRO A 9 -11.80 4.10 -7.11
C PRO A 9 -10.41 4.31 -7.72
N ILE A 10 -9.90 5.54 -7.63
CA ILE A 10 -8.53 5.91 -7.99
C ILE A 10 -7.53 5.38 -6.95
N THR A 11 -7.86 5.49 -5.66
CA THR A 11 -7.01 5.08 -4.53
C THR A 11 -6.94 3.57 -4.40
N GLU A 12 -8.06 2.85 -4.54
CA GLU A 12 -8.08 1.39 -4.51
C GLU A 12 -7.21 0.78 -5.62
N LYS A 13 -7.37 1.26 -6.86
CA LYS A 13 -6.53 0.82 -7.99
C LYS A 13 -5.04 1.08 -7.75
N ARG A 14 -4.71 2.21 -7.12
CA ARG A 14 -3.32 2.56 -6.77
C ARG A 14 -2.76 1.57 -5.75
N ILE A 15 -3.52 1.25 -4.71
CA ILE A 15 -3.17 0.28 -3.65
C ILE A 15 -2.95 -1.11 -4.24
N GLU A 16 -3.87 -1.58 -5.09
CA GLU A 16 -3.73 -2.89 -5.76
C GLU A 16 -2.49 -2.94 -6.65
N MET A 17 -2.23 -1.88 -7.43
CA MET A 17 -1.05 -1.81 -8.30
C MET A 17 0.26 -1.81 -7.49
N LEU A 18 0.31 -1.10 -6.36
CA LEU A 18 1.48 -1.09 -5.47
C LEU A 18 1.71 -2.47 -4.82
N ARG A 19 0.63 -3.13 -4.36
CA ARG A 19 0.70 -4.50 -3.82
C ARG A 19 1.17 -5.51 -4.86
N GLN A 20 0.68 -5.41 -6.10
CA GLN A 20 1.12 -6.28 -7.21
C GLN A 20 2.61 -6.09 -7.52
N GLN A 21 3.07 -4.84 -7.60
CA GLN A 21 4.49 -4.54 -7.83
C GLN A 21 5.37 -5.11 -6.71
N LEU A 22 4.97 -4.94 -5.45
CA LEU A 22 5.66 -5.53 -4.30
C LEU A 22 5.71 -7.06 -4.35
N ALA A 23 4.59 -7.70 -4.70
CA ALA A 23 4.53 -9.15 -4.80
C ALA A 23 5.39 -9.69 -5.96
N ASP A 24 5.38 -9.01 -7.11
CA ASP A 24 6.22 -9.38 -8.25
C ASP A 24 7.71 -9.17 -7.93
N LEU A 25 8.05 -8.05 -7.30
CA LEU A 25 9.41 -7.74 -6.85
C LEU A 25 9.90 -8.81 -5.84
N LYS A 26 9.09 -9.13 -4.82
CA LYS A 26 9.37 -10.17 -3.82
C LYS A 26 9.49 -11.57 -4.45
N LYS A 27 8.71 -11.90 -5.48
CA LYS A 27 8.81 -13.19 -6.21
C LYS A 27 10.09 -13.32 -7.04
N ARG A 28 10.56 -12.21 -7.60
CA ARG A 28 11.79 -12.15 -8.40
C ARG A 28 13.05 -12.10 -7.55
N LEU A 29 12.91 -11.81 -6.26
CA LEU A 29 14.01 -11.70 -5.32
C LEU A 29 14.54 -13.09 -4.91
N PRO A 30 15.85 -13.36 -5.10
CA PRO A 30 16.47 -14.55 -4.52
C PRO A 30 16.52 -14.37 -2.99
N ALA A 31 16.02 -15.37 -2.25
CA ALA A 31 15.81 -15.34 -0.78
C ALA A 31 17.04 -14.97 0.07
N HIS A 32 18.24 -14.94 -0.52
CA HIS A 32 19.50 -14.65 0.17
C HIS A 32 20.37 -13.59 -0.53
N SER A 33 19.86 -12.88 -1.54
CA SER A 33 20.64 -11.85 -2.25
C SER A 33 19.76 -10.66 -2.64
N ILE A 34 19.29 -9.97 -1.62
CA ILE A 34 18.58 -8.70 -1.78
C ILE A 34 19.64 -7.61 -1.96
N SER A 35 19.76 -7.07 -3.17
CA SER A 35 20.62 -5.92 -3.42
C SER A 35 20.05 -4.67 -2.72
N PRO A 36 20.89 -3.74 -2.25
CA PRO A 36 20.44 -2.51 -1.58
C PRO A 36 19.50 -1.69 -2.47
N ALA A 37 19.71 -1.69 -3.79
CA ALA A 37 18.81 -1.03 -4.75
C ALA A 37 17.40 -1.69 -4.80
N LEU A 38 17.31 -3.02 -4.66
CA LEU A 38 16.02 -3.72 -4.59
C LEU A 38 15.34 -3.47 -3.25
N MET A 39 16.10 -3.47 -2.16
CA MET A 39 15.62 -3.11 -0.83
C MET A 39 15.00 -1.71 -0.83
N GLN A 40 15.73 -0.71 -1.34
CA GLN A 40 15.24 0.65 -1.46
C GLN A 40 13.95 0.73 -2.30
N GLN A 41 13.91 0.04 -3.44
CA GLN A 41 12.71 0.00 -4.28
C GLN A 41 11.51 -0.66 -3.58
N MET A 42 11.74 -1.67 -2.74
CA MET A 42 10.69 -2.26 -1.89
C MET A 42 10.20 -1.28 -0.85
N ASP A 43 11.10 -0.62 -0.12
CA ASP A 43 10.78 0.40 0.88
C ASP A 43 9.95 1.54 0.25
N GLU A 44 10.34 2.03 -0.93
CA GLU A 44 9.61 3.06 -1.67
C GLU A 44 8.18 2.60 -2.05
N LEU A 45 8.02 1.34 -2.48
CA LEU A 45 6.71 0.76 -2.79
C LEU A 45 5.84 0.55 -1.54
N GLU A 46 6.44 0.14 -0.42
CA GLU A 46 5.74 -0.07 0.86
C GLU A 46 5.30 1.27 1.46
N GLU A 47 6.16 2.29 1.43
CA GLU A 47 5.83 3.64 1.87
C GLU A 47 4.69 4.25 1.02
N ALA A 48 4.77 4.14 -0.31
CA ALA A 48 3.72 4.61 -1.20
C ALA A 48 2.38 3.92 -0.94
N LEU A 49 2.41 2.61 -0.63
CA LEU A 49 1.23 1.84 -0.28
C LEU A 49 0.62 2.32 1.04
N GLN A 50 1.45 2.55 2.06
CA GLN A 50 0.99 3.10 3.34
C GLN A 50 0.38 4.50 3.18
N ASN A 51 0.99 5.36 2.36
CA ASN A 51 0.46 6.70 2.11
C ASN A 51 -0.89 6.65 1.39
N ALA A 52 -1.03 5.75 0.41
CA ALA A 52 -2.31 5.53 -0.28
C ALA A 52 -3.39 5.00 0.66
N LEU A 53 -3.05 4.06 1.55
CA LEU A 53 -3.96 3.53 2.57
C LEU A 53 -4.35 4.61 3.60
N ALA A 54 -3.40 5.41 4.07
CA ALA A 54 -3.66 6.51 5.00
C ALA A 54 -4.53 7.61 4.37
N ARG A 55 -4.40 7.85 3.06
CA ARG A 55 -5.31 8.74 2.32
C ARG A 55 -6.71 8.14 2.19
N GLN A 56 -6.80 6.85 1.92
CA GLN A 56 -8.08 6.13 1.86
C GLN A 56 -8.80 6.17 3.22
N GLU A 57 -8.06 5.97 4.32
CA GLU A 57 -8.60 6.02 5.68
C GLU A 57 -8.84 7.44 6.18
N GLN A 58 -8.21 8.47 5.60
CA GLN A 58 -8.59 9.87 5.88
C GLN A 58 -9.83 10.33 5.10
N ALA A 59 -10.11 9.70 3.96
CA ALA A 59 -11.36 9.90 3.22
C ALA A 59 -12.55 9.20 3.89
N ASP A 60 -12.30 8.19 4.72
CA ASP A 60 -13.29 7.51 5.56
C ASP A 60 -13.16 8.00 7.02
N PRO A 61 -14.05 8.87 7.54
CA PRO A 61 -13.89 9.42 8.89
C PRO A 61 -14.16 8.35 9.96
N LYS A 62 -13.18 7.49 10.24
CA LYS A 62 -13.14 6.64 11.42
C LYS A 62 -12.39 7.37 12.54
N PRO A 63 -12.97 7.50 13.75
CA PRO A 63 -12.38 8.30 14.82
C PRO A 63 -11.05 7.69 15.30
N PRO A 64 -10.11 8.52 15.79
CA PRO A 64 -8.81 8.06 16.23
C PRO A 64 -8.99 7.12 17.41
N THR A 65 -8.64 5.85 17.24
CA THR A 65 -8.44 4.96 18.38
C THR A 65 -7.05 5.25 18.89
N GLY A 66 -6.98 6.12 19.89
CA GLY A 66 -5.78 6.40 20.64
C GLY A 66 -5.35 5.20 21.47
N ASP A 67 -4.05 5.11 21.69
CA ASP A 67 -3.46 4.58 22.92
C ASP A 67 -2.52 5.66 23.46
#